data_AF-A0A1I3DP64-F1
#
_entry.id   AF-A0A1I3DP64-F1
#
_cell.length_a   1.000
_cell.length_b   1.000
_cell.length_c   1.000
_cell.angle_alpha   90.00
_cell.angle_beta   90.00
_cell.angle_gamma   90.00
#
_symmetry.space_group_name_H-M   'P 1'
#
loop_
_entity.id
_entity.type
_entity.pdbx_description
1 polymer ?
#
loop_
_entity_poly.entity_id
_entity_poly.type
_entity_poly.pdbx_seq_one_letter_code
_entity_poly.pdbx_strand_id
1 'polypeptide(L)'
;MNTAIITGKVTSEVNQMILKSGTPVCRFTLSRDSRTFDCLLTGQKVVSFVKEIEKGTELTIDCLINDHLQLLVQAYRIESRPLRLGQVWDYRGRPLANNKLAF
;
A
#
# COMPACT_ATOMS: atom_id res chain seq x y z
N MET A 1 -12.01 15.88 -15.43
CA MET A 1 -11.45 15.15 -14.27
C MET A 1 -10.29 14.31 -14.78
N ASN A 2 -9.08 14.49 -14.24
CA ASN A 2 -7.90 13.78 -14.71
C ASN A 2 -7.71 12.50 -13.88
N THR A 3 -8.23 11.39 -14.39
CA THR A 3 -7.96 10.06 -13.87
C THR A 3 -6.71 9.50 -14.52
N ALA A 4 -5.89 8.80 -13.75
CA ALA A 4 -4.70 8.12 -14.22
C ALA A 4 -4.59 6.74 -13.59
N ILE A 5 -4.08 5.78 -14.37
CA ILE A 5 -3.79 4.43 -13.92
C ILE A 5 -2.27 4.29 -13.87
N ILE A 6 -1.73 3.98 -12.69
CA ILE A 6 -0.28 3.93 -12.47
C ILE A 6 0.08 2.61 -11.80
N THR A 7 0.98 1.86 -12.43
CA THR A 7 1.58 0.66 -11.85
C THR A 7 2.97 0.99 -11.35
N GLY A 8 3.30 0.56 -10.13
CA GLY A 8 4.65 0.69 -9.60
C GLY A 8 4.81 0.15 -8.20
N LYS A 9 5.99 0.38 -7.63
CA LYS A 9 6.44 -0.24 -6.38
C LYS A 9 6.32 0.71 -5.19
N VAL A 10 5.75 0.23 -4.10
CA VAL A 10 5.67 1.00 -2.86
C VAL A 10 7.06 1.13 -2.24
N THR A 11 7.51 2.36 -2.02
CA THR A 11 8.89 2.65 -1.57
C THR A 11 8.94 3.15 -0.13
N SER A 12 7.89 3.85 0.32
CA SER A 12 7.73 4.27 1.71
C SER A 12 7.08 3.19 2.59
N GLU A 13 7.29 3.32 3.90
CA GLU A 13 6.45 2.63 4.88
C GLU A 13 5.01 3.12 4.79
N VAL A 14 4.07 2.18 4.94
CA VAL A 14 2.63 2.43 4.82
C VAL A 14 2.08 2.64 6.23
N ASN A 15 1.96 3.90 6.64
CA ASN A 15 1.42 4.26 7.95
C ASN A 15 0.02 4.84 7.83
N GLN A 16 -0.86 4.44 8.75
CA GLN A 16 -2.19 5.05 8.89
C GLN A 16 -2.13 6.25 9.83
N MET A 17 -2.88 7.29 9.48
CA MET A 17 -3.14 8.47 10.28
C MET A 17 -4.66 8.66 10.37
N ILE A 18 -5.16 9.10 11.51
CA ILE A 18 -6.58 9.41 11.70
C ILE A 18 -6.70 10.93 11.76
N LEU A 19 -7.49 11.53 10.87
CA LEU A 19 -7.78 12.96 10.96
C LEU A 19 -8.64 13.27 12.19
N LYS A 20 -8.66 14.53 12.61
CA LYS A 20 -9.53 15.02 13.69
C LYS A 20 -11.02 14.76 13.42
N SER A 21 -11.40 14.60 12.16
CA SER A 21 -12.75 14.19 11.71
C SER A 21 -13.06 12.70 11.89
N GLY A 22 -12.12 11.89 12.40
CA GLY A 22 -12.26 10.45 12.54
C GLY A 22 -12.03 9.65 11.25
N THR A 23 -11.75 10.32 10.13
CA THR A 23 -11.49 9.65 8.85
C THR A 23 -10.04 9.12 8.79
N PRO A 24 -9.85 7.82 8.54
CA PRO A 24 -8.52 7.26 8.36
C PRO A 24 -7.94 7.66 7.00
N VAL A 25 -6.65 7.95 6.99
CA VAL A 25 -5.88 8.39 5.83
C VAL A 25 -4.53 7.70 5.85
N CYS A 26 -4.03 7.33 4.69
CA CYS A 26 -2.71 6.79 4.50
C CYS A 26 -2.00 7.56 3.41
N ARG A 27 -0.74 7.93 3.68
CA ARG A 27 0.16 8.51 2.71
C ARG A 27 1.28 7.52 2.46
N PHE A 28 1.57 7.27 1.19
CA PHE A 28 2.67 6.41 0.77
C PHE A 28 3.29 6.94 -0.52
N THR A 29 4.50 6.49 -0.82
CA THR A 29 5.16 6.82 -2.09
C THR A 29 5.21 5.60 -2.99
N LEU A 30 4.91 5.82 -4.25
CA LEU A 30 4.96 4.82 -5.31
C LEU A 30 6.05 5.21 -6.29
N SER A 31 6.94 4.28 -6.63
CA SER A 31 8.01 4.49 -7.62
C SER A 31 7.71 3.73 -8.91
N ARG A 32 7.93 4.40 -10.04
CA ARG A 32 7.82 3.84 -11.39
C ARG A 32 8.83 4.51 -12.30
N ASP A 33 9.65 3.72 -13.01
CA ASP A 33 10.58 4.20 -14.04
C ASP A 33 11.41 5.43 -13.59
N SER A 34 12.04 5.35 -12.42
CA SER A 34 12.83 6.42 -11.76
C SER A 34 12.05 7.65 -11.25
N ARG A 35 10.72 7.69 -11.39
CA ARG A 35 9.85 8.73 -10.84
C ARG A 35 9.19 8.27 -9.55
N THR A 36 9.03 9.19 -8.61
CA THR A 36 8.31 8.97 -7.36
C THR A 36 7.02 9.77 -7.35
N PHE A 37 5.93 9.13 -6.91
CA PHE A 37 4.62 9.73 -6.81
C PHE A 37 4.11 9.68 -5.38
N ASP A 38 3.66 10.83 -4.89
CA ASP A 38 3.02 10.94 -3.58
C ASP A 38 1.55 10.54 -3.70
N CYS A 39 1.21 9.44 -3.03
CA CYS A 39 -0.13 8.85 -3.06
C CYS A 39 -0.85 9.09 -1.74
N LEU A 40 -2.12 9.46 -1.83
CA LEU A 40 -3.02 9.65 -0.70
C LEU A 40 -4.22 8.71 -0.85
N LEU A 41 -4.45 7.89 0.17
CA LEU A 41 -5.62 7.03 0.29
C LEU A 41 -6.43 7.48 1.50
N THR A 42 -7.75 7.59 1.35
CA THR A 42 -8.65 8.04 2.42
C THR A 42 -9.82 7.07 2.61
N GLY A 43 -10.42 7.09 3.81
CA GLY A 43 -11.61 6.31 4.14
C GLY A 43 -11.32 4.87 4.56
N GLN A 44 -12.37 4.06 4.72
CA GLN A 44 -12.26 2.72 5.30
C GLN A 44 -11.32 1.77 4.55
N LYS A 45 -11.09 2.01 3.25
CA LYS A 45 -10.14 1.24 2.43
C LYS A 45 -8.71 1.28 2.98
N VAL A 46 -8.35 2.32 3.73
CA VAL A 46 -7.05 2.49 4.38
C VAL A 46 -6.75 1.36 5.36
N VAL A 47 -7.75 0.91 6.12
CA VAL A 47 -7.57 -0.12 7.16
C VAL A 47 -7.16 -1.45 6.54
N SER A 48 -7.77 -1.82 5.41
CA SER A 48 -7.39 -3.02 4.65
C SER A 48 -6.06 -2.82 3.94
N PHE A 49 -5.85 -1.65 3.33
CA PHE A 49 -4.62 -1.32 2.60
C PHE A 49 -3.38 -1.48 3.49
N VAL A 50 -3.40 -0.93 4.71
CA VAL A 50 -2.27 -0.99 5.65
C VAL A 50 -1.97 -2.42 6.12
N LYS A 51 -2.97 -3.31 6.15
CA LYS A 51 -2.77 -4.72 6.53
C LYS A 51 -2.20 -5.56 5.40
N GLU A 52 -2.52 -5.22 4.16
CA GLU A 52 -2.20 -6.05 2.99
C GLU A 52 -0.94 -5.60 2.24
N ILE A 53 -0.57 -4.32 2.38
CA ILE A 53 0.46 -3.70 1.56
C ILE A 53 1.67 -3.36 2.40
N GLU A 54 2.81 -3.84 1.93
CA GLU A 54 4.10 -3.64 2.56
C GLU A 54 5.06 -2.92 1.62
N LYS A 55 6.13 -2.36 2.18
CA LYS A 55 7.22 -1.78 1.40
C LYS A 55 7.75 -2.83 0.41
N GLY A 56 7.84 -2.45 -0.84
CA GLY A 56 8.28 -3.30 -1.94
C GLY A 56 7.18 -4.07 -2.66
N THR A 57 5.91 -3.91 -2.26
CA THR A 57 4.76 -4.43 -3.00
C THR A 57 4.57 -3.65 -4.30
N GLU A 58 4.27 -4.38 -5.37
CA GLU A 58 3.93 -3.81 -6.67
C GLU A 58 2.41 -3.73 -6.81
N LEU A 59 1.92 -2.53 -7.10
CA LEU A 59 0.51 -2.18 -7.10
C LEU A 59 0.17 -1.43 -8.39
N THR A 60 -1.04 -1.69 -8.90
CA THR A 60 -1.69 -0.83 -9.89
C THR A 60 -2.73 0.01 -9.16
N ILE A 61 -2.66 1.33 -9.27
CA ILE A 61 -3.59 2.27 -8.65
C ILE A 61 -4.37 3.05 -9.70
N ASP A 62 -5.68 3.15 -9.48
CA ASP A 62 -6.55 4.10 -10.17
C ASP A 62 -6.64 5.34 -9.30
N CYS A 63 -6.18 6.47 -9.81
CA CYS A 63 -6.04 7.69 -9.03
C CYS A 63 -6.56 8.93 -9.78
N LEU A 64 -6.96 9.92 -8.99
CA LEU A 64 -7.20 11.27 -9.46
C LEU A 64 -5.95 12.12 -9.19
N ILE A 65 -5.51 12.85 -10.19
CA ILE A 65 -4.39 13.80 -10.04
C ILE A 65 -4.96 15.12 -9.52
N ASN A 66 -4.50 15.54 -8.35
CA ASN A 66 -4.83 16.85 -7.79
C ASN A 66 -3.91 17.95 -8.36
N ASP A 67 -4.28 19.23 -8.21
CA ASP A 67 -3.51 20.39 -8.68
C ASP A 67 -2.10 20.47 -8.04
N HIS A 68 -1.94 19.87 -6.86
CA HIS A 68 -0.65 19.71 -6.19
C HIS A 68 0.15 18.47 -6.61
N LEU A 69 -0.21 17.84 -7.74
CA LEU A 69 0.41 16.60 -8.25
C LEU A 69 0.34 15.40 -7.29
N GLN A 70 -0.55 15.45 -6.30
CA GLN A 70 -0.82 14.33 -5.41
C GLN A 70 -1.79 13.36 -6.08
N LEU A 71 -1.50 12.07 -5.98
CA LEU A 71 -2.34 11.00 -6.52
C LEU A 71 -3.34 10.57 -5.45
N LEU A 72 -4.62 10.90 -5.66
CA LEU A 72 -5.70 10.47 -4.78
C LEU A 72 -6.23 9.12 -5.24
N VAL A 73 -5.94 8.08 -4.47
CA VAL A 73 -6.22 6.68 -4.84
C VAL A 73 -7.71 6.38 -4.65
N GLN A 74 -8.38 5.99 -5.73
CA GLN A 74 -9.78 5.55 -5.71
C GLN A 74 -9.90 4.04 -5.60
N ALA A 75 -9.09 3.32 -6.36
CA ALA A 75 -9.01 1.87 -6.36
C ALA A 75 -7.55 1.42 -6.50
N TYR A 76 -7.27 0.20 -6.04
CA TYR A 76 -5.96 -0.40 -6.15
C TYR A 76 -6.10 -1.90 -6.41
N ARG A 77 -5.10 -2.45 -7.09
CA ARG A 77 -4.93 -3.88 -7.33
C ARG A 77 -3.50 -4.26 -6.98
N ILE A 78 -3.34 -5.34 -6.24
CA ILE A 78 -2.04 -5.90 -5.90
C ILE A 78 -1.61 -6.79 -7.06
N GLU A 79 -0.48 -6.47 -7.70
CA GLU A 79 0.10 -7.28 -8.78
C GLU A 79 1.08 -8.31 -8.20
N SER A 80 1.99 -7.86 -7.34
CA SER A 80 3.01 -8.72 -6.75
C SER A 80 3.37 -8.28 -5.34
N ARG A 81 3.53 -9.25 -4.44
CA ARG A 81 3.99 -9.03 -3.08
C ARG A 81 5.49 -9.33 -2.99
N PRO A 82 6.26 -8.59 -2.16
CA PRO A 82 7.66 -8.91 -1.96
C PRO A 82 7.75 -10.32 -1.37
N LEU A 83 8.53 -11.20 -2.02
CA LEU A 83 8.80 -12.53 -1.46
C LEU A 83 9.53 -12.36 -0.13
N ARG A 84 8.84 -12.71 0.96
CA ARG A 84 9.47 -12.82 2.28
C ARG A 84 10.23 -14.16 2.34
N LEU A 85 11.45 -14.17 1.81
CA LEU A 85 12.36 -15.32 1.91
C LEU A 85 12.50 -15.73 3.38
N GLY A 86 12.14 -16.98 3.72
CA GLY A 86 12.26 -17.53 5.07
C GLY A 86 10.99 -17.53 5.93
N GLN A 87 9.84 -17.05 5.43
CA GLN A 87 8.56 -17.23 6.14
C GLN A 87 7.92 -18.58 5.78
N VAL A 88 7.55 -19.33 6.82
CA VAL A 88 6.70 -20.51 6.68
C VAL A 88 5.27 -20.02 6.48
N TRP A 89 4.60 -20.55 5.46
CA TRP A 89 3.23 -20.19 5.12
C TRP A 89 2.29 -21.27 5.61
N ASP A 90 1.17 -20.88 6.20
CA ASP A 90 0.10 -21.82 6.55
C ASP A 90 -0.57 -22.33 5.26
N TYR A 91 -1.31 -23.43 5.33
CA TYR A 91 -2.03 -24.02 4.18
C TYR A 91 -3.05 -23.05 3.55
N ARG A 92 -3.39 -21.95 4.25
CA ARG A 92 -4.25 -20.86 3.78
C ARG A 92 -3.48 -19.68 3.16
N GLY A 93 -2.17 -19.81 2.94
CA GLY A 93 -1.33 -18.76 2.35
C GLY A 93 -1.08 -17.55 3.27
N ARG A 94 -1.20 -17.73 4.59
CA ARG A 94 -0.90 -16.68 5.58
C ARG A 94 0.49 -16.90 6.16
N PRO A 95 1.28 -15.84 6.41
CA PRO A 95 2.56 -15.99 7.09
C PRO A 95 2.31 -16.50 8.51
N LEU A 96 2.90 -17.64 8.87
CA LEU A 96 2.88 -18.11 10.26
C LEU A 96 3.67 -17.12 11.11
N ALA A 97 3.07 -16.68 12.21
CA ALA A 97 3.80 -15.91 13.21
C ALA A 97 4.94 -16.79 13.74
N ASN A 98 6.18 -16.31 13.64
CA ASN A 98 7.35 -16.92 14.28
C ASN A 98 7.25 -16.77 15.81
N ASN A 99 6.23 -17.37 16.41
CA ASN A 99 6.10 -17.44 17.86
C ASN A 99 6.72 -18.75 18.34
N LYS A 100 7.91 -18.59 18.92
CA LYS A 100 8.57 -19.50 19.88
C LYS A 100 9.07 -20.84 19.33
N LEU A 101 10.34 -20.83 18.95
CA LEU A 101 11.24 -21.90 19.38
C LEU A 101 11.89 -21.43 20.69
N ALA A 102 11.16 -21.58 21.80
CA ALA A 102 11.80 -21.66 23.10
C ALA A 102 12.27 -23.11 23.22
N PHE A 103 13.54 -23.33 22.90
CA PHE A 103 14.27 -24.54 23.28
C PHE A 103 14.81 -24.36 24.69
#